data_AF-A0A517MPW5-F1
#
_entry.id   AF-A0A517MPW5-F1
#
_cell.length_a   1.000
_cell.length_b   1.000
_cell.length_c   1.000
_cell.angle_alpha   90.00
_cell.angle_beta   90.00
_cell.angle_gamma   90.00
#
_symmetry.space_group_name_H-M   'P 1'
#
loop_
_entity.id
_entity.type
_entity.pdbx_description
1 polymer ?
#
loop_
_entity_poly.entity_id
_entity_poly.type
_entity_poly.pdbx_seq_one_letter_code
_entity_poly.pdbx_strand_id
1 'polypeptide(L)'
;MKKLSQRCLSLACIVALGVSPAFGLSFVPNNDSPADWNTTADWVDLGGIPYAAPPGGSSSDDVKIGRVIGGGSGVVGAGDDVVINLNGVAGSSNQIGVLEIATYNDLSPPPGLTATLNIQGTGVSTLMVGGNTQLGRQGSGVATLHQSGGSVDFTGGIFAPSGLDTLAEFSGGIATMRRVFLGATTGQVAAGAGTSNKLLVSGGELTLGISSASDVSDLKLFAGSSLDISGGSVTAVYNLARSEPYQILDRSPTSGADKASINITGGVLTGIDRFSGPTVTNSGGTLILGDGVLSGTSDRTLFEFSNATGAQSSYTQTGTGKVVFPVLSNGETTQLRMNDSSTIDLSGGIVEVDFSNYTPSLGENFNLIQPNGSTQPTVSAANVAPAPAGFDWDYSRWGVDSGGGFEYILELIEGATGQPGDFTGEGDVDGADFLAWQRGEASNPPSAGDLQLFQDNYGTVASGAASVSQVPEPTSAVMLLMGMMLLGNRSSKKS
;
A
#
# COMPACT_ATOMS: atom_id res chain seq x y z
N MET A 1 -17.75 -45.30 58.35
CA MET A 1 -16.60 -45.78 59.15
C MET A 1 -15.98 -46.99 58.47
N LYS A 2 -14.67 -46.93 58.20
CA LYS A 2 -13.73 -48.01 57.81
C LYS A 2 -14.03 -48.75 56.49
N LYS A 3 -13.31 -48.51 55.39
CA LYS A 3 -11.90 -48.85 55.03
C LYS A 3 -11.73 -50.27 54.47
N LEU A 4 -11.03 -50.30 53.31
CA LEU A 4 -10.11 -51.34 52.80
C LEU A 4 -10.74 -52.64 52.29
N SER A 5 -10.24 -53.33 51.26
CA SER A 5 -9.05 -53.18 50.40
C SER A 5 -9.04 -54.30 49.35
N GLN A 6 -8.40 -54.06 48.19
CA GLN A 6 -7.40 -54.93 47.50
C GLN A 6 -7.73 -56.43 47.24
N ARG A 7 -7.32 -57.12 46.18
CA ARG A 7 -6.42 -56.93 45.02
C ARG A 7 -6.46 -58.24 44.20
N CYS A 8 -6.15 -58.14 42.91
CA CYS A 8 -5.27 -59.05 42.14
C CYS A 8 -5.71 -60.48 41.72
N LEU A 9 -5.83 -60.61 40.38
CA LEU A 9 -5.02 -61.45 39.47
C LEU A 9 -5.35 -62.94 39.17
N SER A 10 -5.12 -63.24 37.88
CA SER A 10 -4.76 -64.50 37.20
C SER A 10 -5.89 -65.49 36.88
N LEU A 11 -6.24 -65.80 35.62
CA LEU A 11 -5.51 -66.29 34.42
C LEU A 11 -5.29 -67.82 34.41
N ALA A 12 -6.00 -68.51 33.50
CA ALA A 12 -5.73 -69.80 32.82
C ALA A 12 -7.08 -70.36 32.29
N CYS A 13 -7.26 -71.06 31.17
CA CYS A 13 -6.41 -71.59 30.10
C CYS A 13 -7.33 -72.22 29.01
N ILE A 14 -6.93 -72.17 27.72
CA ILE A 14 -6.81 -73.31 26.73
C ILE A 14 -8.09 -74.15 26.43
N VAL A 15 -8.51 -74.54 25.20
CA VAL A 15 -8.02 -74.60 23.80
C VAL A 15 -9.20 -75.03 22.90
N ALA A 16 -9.24 -74.64 21.62
CA ALA A 16 -9.42 -75.54 20.45
C ALA A 16 -9.68 -74.78 19.13
N LEU A 17 -8.98 -75.26 18.10
CA LEU A 17 -8.81 -74.74 16.75
C LEU A 17 -9.99 -75.05 15.80
N GLY A 18 -10.16 -74.22 14.76
CA GLY A 18 -10.97 -74.51 13.59
C GLY A 18 -10.81 -73.48 12.47
N VAL A 19 -10.14 -73.89 11.38
CA VAL A 19 -9.77 -73.18 10.14
C VAL A 19 -11.03 -72.95 9.26
N SER A 20 -11.28 -71.78 8.64
CA SER A 20 -10.91 -71.41 7.24
C SER A 20 -11.76 -70.18 6.80
N PRO A 21 -11.37 -69.38 5.77
CA PRO A 21 -11.81 -67.99 5.58
C PRO A 21 -12.93 -67.83 4.54
N ALA A 22 -13.77 -66.80 4.71
CA ALA A 22 -14.64 -66.31 3.65
C ALA A 22 -14.92 -64.80 3.81
N PHE A 23 -14.47 -64.04 2.81
CA PHE A 23 -14.97 -62.73 2.35
C PHE A 23 -15.79 -61.90 3.35
N GLY A 24 -15.12 -61.03 4.09
CA GLY A 24 -15.73 -59.87 4.72
C GLY A 24 -15.66 -58.66 3.79
N LEU A 25 -16.77 -58.34 3.12
CA LEU A 25 -17.00 -57.00 2.61
C LEU A 25 -17.02 -56.06 3.82
N SER A 26 -16.00 -55.22 3.95
CA SER A 26 -15.98 -54.17 4.96
C SER A 26 -16.95 -53.09 4.53
N PHE A 27 -18.14 -53.08 5.12
CA PHE A 27 -19.03 -51.93 5.10
C PHE A 27 -18.33 -50.80 5.88
N VAL A 28 -17.87 -49.78 5.17
CA VAL A 28 -17.47 -48.51 5.81
C VAL A 28 -18.79 -47.80 6.16
N PRO A 29 -19.06 -47.46 7.43
CA PRO A 29 -20.25 -46.71 7.78
C PRO A 29 -20.23 -45.35 7.10
N ASN A 30 -21.38 -44.94 6.57
CA ASN A 30 -21.64 -43.58 6.14
C ASN A 30 -21.17 -42.62 7.24
N ASN A 31 -20.26 -41.72 6.91
CA ASN A 31 -19.83 -40.66 7.80
C ASN A 31 -20.88 -39.55 7.69
N ASP A 32 -21.86 -39.55 8.59
CA ASP A 32 -22.78 -38.43 8.77
C ASP A 32 -22.01 -37.21 9.34
N SER A 33 -22.36 -36.03 8.84
CA SER A 33 -21.75 -34.73 9.09
C SER A 33 -21.58 -34.33 10.57
N PRO A 34 -20.58 -33.49 10.94
CA PRO A 34 -19.47 -32.96 10.15
C PRO A 34 -18.18 -33.77 10.43
N ALA A 35 -17.59 -34.36 9.40
CA ALA A 35 -16.29 -35.00 9.50
C ALA A 35 -15.19 -33.95 9.68
N ASP A 36 -14.34 -34.14 10.68
CA ASP A 36 -13.13 -33.34 10.89
C ASP A 36 -12.15 -33.63 9.74
N TRP A 37 -11.88 -32.64 8.88
CA TRP A 37 -11.08 -32.79 7.64
C TRP A 37 -9.58 -33.05 7.89
N ASN A 38 -9.17 -33.28 9.13
CA ASN A 38 -7.80 -33.62 9.52
C ASN A 38 -7.51 -35.13 9.58
N THR A 39 -8.47 -36.02 9.28
CA THR A 39 -8.15 -37.44 9.14
C THR A 39 -7.57 -37.71 7.75
N THR A 40 -6.45 -38.44 7.68
CA THR A 40 -5.88 -39.00 6.44
C THR A 40 -6.89 -39.93 5.76
N ALA A 41 -7.79 -39.36 4.98
CA ALA A 41 -8.62 -40.11 4.06
C ALA A 41 -7.84 -40.30 2.75
N ASP A 42 -7.76 -41.54 2.27
CA ASP A 42 -7.24 -41.84 0.95
C ASP A 42 -8.17 -41.19 -0.10
N TRP A 43 -7.64 -40.22 -0.83
CA TRP A 43 -8.38 -39.55 -1.91
C TRP A 43 -8.44 -40.49 -3.11
N VAL A 44 -9.64 -41.00 -3.40
CA VAL A 44 -9.90 -41.80 -4.61
C VAL A 44 -10.64 -40.93 -5.62
N ASP A 45 -10.11 -40.81 -6.83
CA ASP A 45 -10.82 -40.22 -7.96
C ASP A 45 -12.06 -41.08 -8.29
N LEU A 46 -13.16 -40.44 -8.69
CA LEU A 46 -14.39 -41.08 -9.17
C LEU A 46 -14.17 -41.93 -10.45
N GLY A 47 -12.96 -41.92 -11.02
CA GLY A 47 -12.48 -42.81 -12.08
C GLY A 47 -11.80 -44.12 -11.62
N GLY A 48 -11.62 -44.36 -10.32
CA GLY A 48 -11.11 -45.65 -9.79
C GLY A 48 -9.62 -45.93 -10.02
N ILE A 49 -8.79 -44.91 -10.30
CA ILE A 49 -7.33 -45.07 -10.36
C ILE A 49 -6.73 -44.64 -9.01
N PRO A 50 -6.17 -45.57 -8.21
CA PRO A 50 -5.48 -45.19 -6.98
C PRO A 50 -4.15 -44.51 -7.30
N TYR A 51 -3.90 -43.33 -6.71
CA TYR A 51 -2.58 -42.72 -6.68
C TYR A 51 -1.78 -43.30 -5.51
N ALA A 52 -0.63 -43.89 -5.80
CA ALA A 52 0.30 -44.32 -4.77
C ALA A 52 1.01 -43.11 -4.17
N ALA A 53 1.03 -43.00 -2.84
CA ALA A 53 1.94 -42.10 -2.13
C ALA A 53 3.38 -42.40 -2.56
N PRO A 54 4.21 -41.39 -2.90
CA PRO A 54 5.62 -41.63 -3.15
C PRO A 54 6.29 -42.06 -1.83
N PRO A 55 7.23 -43.02 -1.88
CA PRO A 55 7.97 -43.42 -0.69
C PRO A 55 8.81 -42.24 -0.20
N GLY A 56 8.66 -41.92 1.09
CA GLY A 56 9.16 -40.70 1.72
C GLY A 56 10.63 -40.40 1.49
N GLY A 57 10.95 -39.11 1.35
CA GLY A 57 12.34 -38.64 1.32
C GLY A 57 12.62 -37.24 0.79
N SER A 58 11.67 -36.51 0.20
CA SER A 58 11.91 -35.12 -0.23
C SER A 58 10.76 -34.21 0.18
N SER A 59 11.10 -33.07 0.77
CA SER A 59 10.24 -32.02 1.35
C SER A 59 9.41 -31.23 0.33
N SER A 60 8.81 -31.92 -0.64
CA SER A 60 8.00 -31.37 -1.72
C SER A 60 6.75 -32.24 -1.82
N ASP A 61 5.82 -32.06 -0.87
CA ASP A 61 4.51 -32.66 -0.97
C ASP A 61 3.71 -31.90 -2.03
N ASP A 62 3.72 -32.42 -3.27
CA ASP A 62 2.82 -32.00 -4.34
C ASP A 62 1.38 -32.40 -3.95
N VAL A 63 0.70 -31.55 -3.19
CA VAL A 63 -0.74 -31.72 -2.93
C VAL A 63 -1.49 -31.32 -4.21
N LYS A 64 -1.78 -32.31 -5.06
CA LYS A 64 -2.67 -32.13 -6.22
C LYS A 64 -4.11 -32.24 -5.75
N ILE A 65 -4.74 -31.11 -5.44
CA ILE A 65 -6.19 -31.07 -5.24
C ILE A 65 -6.84 -31.24 -6.62
N GLY A 66 -7.41 -32.41 -6.86
CA GLY A 66 -8.07 -32.75 -8.10
C GLY A 66 -9.26 -31.84 -8.39
N ARG A 67 -9.40 -31.47 -9.67
CA ARG A 67 -10.51 -30.73 -10.26
C ARG A 67 -11.86 -31.25 -9.73
N VAL A 68 -12.61 -30.42 -9.01
CA VAL A 68 -13.99 -30.74 -8.61
C VAL A 68 -14.89 -30.62 -9.84
N ILE A 69 -14.99 -31.69 -10.62
CA ILE A 69 -15.94 -31.78 -11.74
C ILE A 69 -17.28 -32.24 -11.17
N GLY A 70 -18.21 -31.31 -10.99
CA GLY A 70 -19.62 -31.63 -10.71
C GLY A 70 -20.27 -32.28 -11.93
N GLY A 71 -20.03 -33.58 -12.15
CA GLY A 71 -20.62 -34.38 -13.23
C GLY A 71 -21.25 -35.71 -12.79
N GLY A 72 -21.13 -36.08 -11.52
CA GLY A 72 -21.71 -37.29 -10.92
C GLY A 72 -22.36 -36.95 -9.58
N SER A 73 -23.33 -37.76 -9.14
CA SER A 73 -24.31 -37.50 -8.06
C SER A 73 -23.78 -37.27 -6.63
N GLY A 74 -22.53 -36.87 -6.44
CA GLY A 74 -22.00 -36.31 -5.19
C GLY A 74 -22.02 -34.79 -5.28
N VAL A 75 -23.20 -34.20 -5.07
CA VAL A 75 -23.45 -32.76 -5.26
C VAL A 75 -23.04 -32.03 -3.98
N VAL A 76 -22.01 -31.17 -4.06
CA VAL A 76 -21.87 -30.03 -3.15
C VAL A 76 -23.16 -29.22 -3.33
N GLY A 77 -24.00 -29.20 -2.30
CA GLY A 77 -25.34 -28.62 -2.35
C GLY A 77 -25.29 -27.11 -2.62
N ALA A 78 -26.38 -26.56 -3.13
CA ALA A 78 -26.56 -25.11 -3.14
C ALA A 78 -26.53 -24.59 -1.69
N GLY A 79 -25.46 -23.89 -1.32
CA GLY A 79 -25.22 -23.37 0.03
C GLY A 79 -24.04 -24.00 0.79
N ASP A 80 -23.33 -24.97 0.19
CA ASP A 80 -22.13 -25.54 0.80
C ASP A 80 -20.87 -24.71 0.44
N ASP A 81 -20.17 -24.20 1.45
CA ASP A 81 -18.88 -23.53 1.29
C ASP A 81 -17.76 -24.59 1.14
N VAL A 82 -16.98 -24.51 0.06
CA VAL A 82 -15.76 -25.33 -0.10
C VAL A 82 -14.59 -24.57 0.54
N VAL A 83 -14.24 -24.91 1.79
CA VAL A 83 -13.11 -24.28 2.51
C VAL A 83 -11.86 -25.15 2.45
N ILE A 84 -10.91 -24.81 1.58
CA ILE A 84 -9.60 -25.49 1.56
C ILE A 84 -8.65 -24.75 2.51
N ASN A 85 -8.43 -25.30 3.71
CA ASN A 85 -7.46 -24.76 4.67
C ASN A 85 -6.08 -25.37 4.43
N LEU A 86 -5.13 -24.56 3.97
CA LEU A 86 -3.74 -24.96 3.81
C LEU A 86 -2.91 -24.47 5.00
N ASN A 87 -2.86 -25.27 6.06
CA ASN A 87 -2.00 -24.98 7.22
C ASN A 87 -0.56 -25.40 6.90
N GLY A 88 0.29 -24.43 6.53
CA GLY A 88 1.73 -24.67 6.36
C GLY A 88 2.42 -24.89 7.71
N VAL A 89 3.40 -25.81 7.75
CA VAL A 89 4.36 -25.86 8.87
C VAL A 89 5.38 -24.75 8.63
N ALA A 90 5.72 -23.97 9.66
CA ALA A 90 6.70 -22.91 9.54
C ALA A 90 8.02 -23.44 8.93
N GLY A 91 8.46 -22.85 7.82
CA GLY A 91 9.70 -23.23 7.12
C GLY A 91 9.57 -24.30 6.03
N SER A 92 8.35 -24.79 5.71
CA SER A 92 8.12 -25.65 4.54
C SER A 92 7.62 -24.84 3.33
N SER A 93 8.05 -25.23 2.13
CA SER A 93 7.47 -24.75 0.87
C SER A 93 6.47 -25.77 0.35
N ASN A 94 5.20 -25.37 0.25
CA ASN A 94 4.17 -26.20 -0.37
C ASN A 94 3.95 -25.69 -1.80
N GLN A 95 4.00 -26.58 -2.79
CA GLN A 95 3.75 -26.23 -4.18
C GLN A 95 2.42 -26.82 -4.65
N ILE A 96 1.56 -25.97 -5.23
CA ILE A 96 0.34 -26.38 -5.91
C ILE A 96 0.50 -26.02 -7.38
N GLY A 97 0.61 -27.02 -8.24
CA GLY A 97 0.92 -26.80 -9.66
C GLY A 97 -0.17 -26.05 -10.45
N VAL A 98 -1.45 -26.30 -10.15
CA VAL A 98 -2.61 -25.57 -10.68
C VAL A 98 -3.70 -25.60 -9.62
N LEU A 99 -4.27 -24.43 -9.33
CA LEU A 99 -5.42 -24.28 -8.42
C LEU A 99 -6.60 -23.70 -9.21
N GLU A 100 -7.59 -24.54 -9.48
CA GLU A 100 -8.81 -24.15 -10.18
C GLU A 100 -9.98 -24.23 -9.18
N ILE A 101 -10.51 -23.06 -8.79
CA ILE A 101 -11.60 -22.97 -7.81
C ILE A 101 -12.89 -22.76 -8.60
N ALA A 102 -13.74 -23.80 -8.59
CA ALA A 102 -15.07 -23.84 -9.19
C ALA A 102 -15.10 -23.69 -10.73
N THR A 103 -15.05 -24.82 -11.44
CA THR A 103 -15.35 -24.90 -12.88
C THR A 103 -16.74 -25.49 -13.10
N TYR A 104 -17.71 -24.66 -13.48
CA TYR A 104 -19.00 -25.15 -13.98
C TYR A 104 -18.94 -25.14 -15.51
N ASN A 105 -18.82 -26.33 -16.11
CA ASN A 105 -18.97 -26.46 -17.55
C ASN A 105 -20.48 -26.54 -17.86
N ASP A 106 -21.00 -25.52 -18.53
CA ASP A 106 -22.31 -25.52 -19.23
C ASP A 106 -23.58 -25.61 -18.36
N LEU A 107 -23.48 -25.50 -17.04
CA LEU A 107 -24.62 -25.37 -16.13
C LEU A 107 -24.56 -24.03 -15.42
N SER A 108 -25.65 -23.24 -15.50
CA SER A 108 -25.81 -22.06 -14.66
C SER A 108 -25.70 -22.52 -13.20
N PRO A 109 -24.71 -22.07 -12.42
CA PRO A 109 -24.67 -22.38 -11.01
C PRO A 109 -25.98 -21.89 -10.36
N PRO A 110 -26.54 -22.63 -9.40
CA PRO A 110 -27.65 -22.11 -8.61
C PRO A 110 -27.26 -20.75 -8.00
N PRO A 111 -28.13 -19.73 -8.07
CA PRO A 111 -27.84 -18.44 -7.49
C PRO A 111 -27.54 -18.58 -5.99
N GLY A 112 -26.50 -17.89 -5.53
CA GLY A 112 -26.11 -17.87 -4.11
C GLY A 112 -24.98 -18.82 -3.70
N LEU A 113 -24.31 -19.50 -4.65
CA LEU A 113 -23.09 -20.26 -4.35
C LEU A 113 -21.91 -19.32 -4.08
N THR A 114 -21.20 -19.59 -2.98
CA THR A 114 -19.94 -18.93 -2.61
C THR A 114 -18.83 -19.98 -2.59
N ALA A 115 -17.72 -19.71 -3.25
CA ALA A 115 -16.53 -20.55 -3.19
C ALA A 115 -15.41 -19.76 -2.51
N THR A 116 -14.90 -20.27 -1.37
CA THR A 116 -13.94 -19.55 -0.54
C THR A 116 -12.67 -20.37 -0.35
N LEU A 117 -11.55 -19.90 -0.92
CA LEU A 117 -10.24 -20.42 -0.57
C LEU A 117 -9.65 -19.60 0.58
N ASN A 118 -9.48 -20.25 1.73
CA ASN A 118 -8.84 -19.65 2.91
C ASN A 118 -7.41 -20.18 3.06
N ILE A 119 -6.43 -19.34 2.76
CA ILE A 119 -5.02 -19.64 3.02
C ILE A 119 -4.68 -19.01 4.38
N GLN A 120 -4.64 -19.84 5.42
CA GLN A 120 -4.23 -19.42 6.77
C GLN A 120 -2.79 -19.88 7.01
N GLY A 121 -1.86 -18.94 7.07
CA GLY A 121 -0.44 -19.21 7.29
C GLY A 121 0.02 -18.65 8.63
N THR A 122 0.39 -19.50 9.58
CA THR A 122 1.11 -19.08 10.79
C THR A 122 2.60 -19.34 10.63
N GLY A 123 3.37 -18.35 10.17
CA GLY A 123 4.83 -18.44 9.98
C GLY A 123 5.32 -18.06 8.57
N VAL A 124 6.58 -18.40 8.26
CA VAL A 124 7.28 -18.07 6.98
C VAL A 124 7.03 -19.13 5.89
N SER A 125 5.92 -19.87 5.96
CA SER A 125 5.62 -20.87 4.94
C SER A 125 5.27 -20.17 3.63
N THR A 126 5.90 -20.60 2.52
CA THR A 126 5.58 -20.11 1.18
C THR A 126 4.68 -21.11 0.48
N LEU A 127 3.44 -20.71 0.16
CA LEU A 127 2.60 -21.45 -0.78
C LEU A 127 2.93 -20.94 -2.19
N MET A 128 3.48 -21.81 -3.03
CA MET A 128 3.65 -21.48 -4.44
C MET A 128 2.46 -22.02 -5.22
N VAL A 129 1.69 -21.13 -5.83
CA VAL A 129 0.63 -21.51 -6.76
C VAL A 129 1.15 -21.35 -8.18
N GLY A 130 1.46 -22.48 -8.81
CA GLY A 130 1.82 -22.57 -10.21
C GLY A 130 0.62 -22.27 -11.12
N GLY A 131 0.91 -21.72 -12.30
CA GLY A 131 -0.13 -21.41 -13.29
C GLY A 131 -1.06 -20.26 -12.90
N ASN A 132 -2.07 -20.00 -13.74
CA ASN A 132 -3.07 -18.98 -13.44
C ASN A 132 -4.08 -19.52 -12.43
N THR A 133 -4.34 -18.75 -11.36
CA THR A 133 -5.43 -19.02 -10.44
C THR A 133 -6.71 -18.40 -11.02
N GLN A 134 -7.62 -19.24 -11.47
CA GLN A 134 -8.94 -18.81 -11.92
C GLN A 134 -9.91 -18.83 -10.75
N LEU A 135 -10.50 -17.67 -10.45
CA LEU A 135 -11.55 -17.54 -9.44
C LEU A 135 -12.91 -17.56 -10.16
N GLY A 136 -13.50 -18.76 -10.23
CA GLY A 136 -14.79 -19.00 -10.89
C GLY A 136 -14.70 -19.12 -12.41
N ARG A 137 -15.73 -19.71 -13.03
CA ARG A 137 -15.95 -19.74 -14.48
C ARG A 137 -17.45 -19.75 -14.77
N GLN A 138 -17.95 -18.67 -15.36
CA GLN A 138 -19.33 -18.44 -15.86
C GLN A 138 -20.48 -18.74 -14.87
N GLY A 139 -21.32 -17.72 -14.59
CA GLY A 139 -22.53 -17.86 -13.76
C GLY A 139 -22.69 -16.71 -12.77
N SER A 140 -23.68 -16.78 -11.88
CA SER A 140 -23.86 -15.86 -10.74
C SER A 140 -23.33 -16.51 -9.45
N GLY A 141 -22.39 -15.87 -8.77
CA GLY A 141 -21.77 -16.40 -7.54
C GLY A 141 -20.63 -15.49 -7.05
N VAL A 142 -20.16 -15.74 -5.83
CA VAL A 142 -19.04 -15.01 -5.21
C VAL A 142 -17.84 -15.94 -5.11
N ALA A 143 -16.69 -15.55 -5.66
CA ALA A 143 -15.43 -16.26 -5.43
C ALA A 143 -14.54 -15.43 -4.50
N THR A 144 -14.17 -16.00 -3.36
CA THR A 144 -13.34 -15.33 -2.36
C THR A 144 -12.00 -16.04 -2.21
N LEU A 145 -10.92 -15.29 -2.34
CA LEU A 145 -9.58 -15.72 -1.94
C LEU A 145 -9.20 -14.92 -0.69
N HIS A 146 -9.01 -15.58 0.44
CA HIS A 146 -8.57 -14.93 1.68
C HIS A 146 -7.20 -15.44 2.07
N GLN A 147 -6.21 -14.54 2.12
CA GLN A 147 -4.93 -14.80 2.75
C GLN A 147 -4.86 -14.06 4.09
N SER A 148 -4.61 -14.81 5.16
CA SER A 148 -4.28 -14.28 6.47
C SER A 148 -2.94 -14.85 6.93
N GLY A 149 -1.86 -14.07 6.73
CA GLY A 149 -0.50 -14.46 7.09
C GLY A 149 0.22 -15.30 6.01
N GLY A 150 1.43 -15.77 6.33
CA GLY A 150 2.27 -16.57 5.43
C GLY A 150 2.83 -15.80 4.23
N SER A 151 3.59 -16.48 3.39
CA SER A 151 3.96 -15.97 2.06
C SER A 151 3.22 -16.77 0.99
N VAL A 152 2.64 -16.12 0.00
CA VAL A 152 2.01 -16.79 -1.14
C VAL A 152 2.58 -16.20 -2.42
N ASP A 153 3.19 -17.06 -3.24
CA ASP A 153 3.71 -16.67 -4.56
C ASP A 153 2.80 -17.27 -5.65
N PHE A 154 2.02 -16.40 -6.28
CA PHE A 154 1.27 -16.73 -7.48
C PHE A 154 2.20 -16.59 -8.67
N THR A 155 2.75 -17.72 -9.11
CA THR A 155 3.65 -17.79 -10.27
C THR A 155 2.91 -17.44 -11.57
N GLY A 156 1.58 -17.56 -11.61
CA GLY A 156 0.74 -16.99 -12.67
C GLY A 156 0.01 -15.73 -12.24
N GLY A 157 -1.22 -15.56 -12.72
CA GLY A 157 -2.07 -14.45 -12.29
C GLY A 157 -3.40 -14.87 -11.71
N ILE A 158 -4.04 -13.95 -10.99
CA ILE A 158 -5.44 -14.07 -10.61
C ILE A 158 -6.29 -13.59 -11.79
N PHE A 159 -7.21 -14.44 -12.22
CA PHE A 159 -8.17 -14.13 -13.27
C PHE A 159 -9.60 -14.28 -12.75
N ALA A 160 -10.33 -13.17 -12.72
CA ALA A 160 -11.76 -13.13 -12.45
C ALA A 160 -12.53 -13.04 -13.79
N PRO A 161 -13.32 -14.05 -14.19
CA PRO A 161 -14.15 -13.97 -15.39
C PRO A 161 -15.27 -12.94 -15.27
N SER A 162 -15.85 -12.55 -16.41
CA SER A 162 -17.07 -11.74 -16.45
C SER A 162 -18.25 -12.37 -15.70
N GLY A 163 -19.06 -11.53 -15.06
CA GLY A 163 -20.38 -11.91 -14.53
C GLY A 163 -20.39 -12.41 -13.09
N LEU A 164 -19.23 -12.48 -12.42
CA LEU A 164 -19.10 -12.87 -11.02
C LEU A 164 -18.59 -11.70 -10.17
N ASP A 165 -18.99 -11.69 -8.90
CA ASP A 165 -18.35 -10.87 -7.88
C ASP A 165 -17.14 -11.63 -7.36
N THR A 166 -15.95 -11.06 -7.54
CA THR A 166 -14.73 -11.66 -6.99
C THR A 166 -14.17 -10.78 -5.89
N LEU A 167 -13.81 -11.39 -4.77
CA LEU A 167 -13.13 -10.74 -3.65
C LEU A 167 -11.80 -11.46 -3.42
N ALA A 168 -10.69 -10.79 -3.68
CA ALA A 168 -9.38 -11.26 -3.25
C ALA A 168 -8.93 -10.39 -2.07
N GLU A 169 -8.82 -10.96 -0.88
CA GLU A 169 -8.43 -10.27 0.35
C GLU A 169 -7.09 -10.78 0.87
N PHE A 170 -6.17 -9.83 1.12
CA PHE A 170 -4.87 -10.02 1.72
C PHE A 170 -4.83 -9.22 3.02
N SER A 171 -4.88 -9.92 4.15
CA SER A 171 -5.01 -9.31 5.49
C SER A 171 -3.76 -9.49 6.37
N GLY A 172 -2.69 -10.07 5.81
CA GLY A 172 -1.41 -10.27 6.48
C GLY A 172 -0.47 -11.15 5.65
N GLY A 173 0.83 -11.12 5.98
CA GLY A 173 1.84 -11.89 5.25
C GLY A 173 2.38 -11.18 4.01
N ILE A 174 3.03 -11.92 3.10
CA ILE A 174 3.56 -11.39 1.83
C ILE A 174 2.90 -12.16 0.68
N ALA A 175 2.09 -11.49 -0.12
CA ALA A 175 1.56 -12.03 -1.37
C ALA A 175 2.39 -11.50 -2.53
N THR A 176 2.87 -12.37 -3.40
CA THR A 176 3.53 -11.99 -4.64
C THR A 176 2.69 -12.45 -5.82
N MET A 177 2.39 -11.55 -6.73
CA MET A 177 1.60 -11.85 -7.92
C MET A 177 2.31 -11.33 -9.17
N ARG A 178 2.42 -12.20 -10.18
CA ARG A 178 2.99 -11.77 -11.46
C ARG A 178 2.00 -10.99 -12.30
N ARG A 179 0.72 -11.40 -12.29
CA ARG A 179 -0.36 -10.78 -13.07
C ARG A 179 -1.65 -10.72 -12.28
N VAL A 180 -2.40 -9.64 -12.43
CA VAL A 180 -3.73 -9.52 -11.81
C VAL A 180 -4.69 -8.95 -12.84
N PHE A 181 -5.74 -9.71 -13.15
CA PHE A 181 -6.83 -9.31 -14.02
C PHE A 181 -8.15 -9.38 -13.24
N LEU A 182 -8.69 -8.22 -12.88
CA LEU A 182 -9.94 -8.11 -12.13
C LEU A 182 -11.10 -7.78 -13.07
N GLY A 183 -11.51 -8.74 -13.91
CA GLY A 183 -12.65 -8.58 -14.81
C GLY A 183 -12.47 -9.28 -16.15
N ALA A 184 -13.49 -9.13 -17.01
CA ALA A 184 -13.63 -9.85 -18.27
C ALA A 184 -12.42 -9.71 -19.20
N THR A 185 -11.92 -10.80 -19.79
CA THR A 185 -10.94 -10.73 -20.87
C THR A 185 -11.45 -9.86 -22.03
N THR A 186 -10.53 -9.07 -22.59
CA THR A 186 -10.68 -8.33 -23.85
C THR A 186 -11.29 -9.23 -24.94
N GLY A 187 -12.58 -9.02 -25.23
CA GLY A 187 -13.35 -9.81 -26.20
C GLY A 187 -14.80 -10.08 -25.78
N GLN A 188 -15.11 -10.03 -24.48
CA GLN A 188 -16.47 -10.16 -23.95
C GLN A 188 -16.86 -8.95 -23.08
N VAL A 189 -16.70 -7.74 -23.63
CA VAL A 189 -17.08 -6.48 -22.98
C VAL A 189 -18.59 -6.22 -23.17
N ALA A 190 -19.40 -7.16 -22.70
CA ALA A 190 -20.73 -6.83 -22.22
C ALA A 190 -20.64 -6.92 -20.70
N ALA A 191 -19.98 -5.91 -20.10
CA ALA A 191 -20.07 -5.71 -18.66
C ALA A 191 -21.55 -5.48 -18.34
N GLY A 192 -22.20 -6.48 -17.76
CA GLY A 192 -23.42 -6.22 -17.02
C GLY A 192 -23.03 -5.28 -15.88
N ALA A 193 -23.50 -4.04 -15.91
CA ALA A 193 -23.39 -3.11 -14.79
C ALA A 193 -23.90 -3.82 -13.53
N GLY A 194 -23.02 -4.14 -12.58
CA GLY A 194 -23.41 -4.82 -11.35
C GLY A 194 -22.36 -5.71 -10.68
N THR A 195 -21.28 -6.13 -11.36
CA THR A 195 -20.25 -6.96 -10.71
C THR A 195 -19.24 -6.12 -9.92
N SER A 196 -19.10 -6.38 -8.63
CA SER A 196 -18.16 -5.73 -7.71
C SER A 196 -16.92 -6.59 -7.54
N ASN A 197 -15.95 -6.45 -8.46
CA ASN A 197 -14.65 -7.11 -8.33
C ASN A 197 -13.75 -6.30 -7.40
N LYS A 198 -13.32 -6.88 -6.29
CA LYS A 198 -12.55 -6.18 -5.25
C LYS A 198 -11.27 -6.92 -4.93
N LEU A 199 -10.15 -6.20 -4.99
CA LEU A 199 -8.88 -6.60 -4.41
C LEU A 199 -8.66 -5.78 -3.15
N LEU A 200 -8.70 -6.42 -1.98
CA LEU A 200 -8.54 -5.80 -0.68
C LEU A 200 -7.18 -6.17 -0.08
N VAL A 201 -6.43 -5.17 0.37
CA VAL A 201 -5.17 -5.32 1.09
C VAL A 201 -5.30 -4.62 2.44
N SER A 202 -5.83 -5.35 3.43
CA SER A 202 -6.14 -4.85 4.77
C SER A 202 -4.99 -5.03 5.78
N GLY A 203 -3.91 -5.69 5.36
CA GLY A 203 -2.68 -5.89 6.12
C GLY A 203 -1.66 -6.71 5.34
N GLY A 204 -0.38 -6.68 5.75
CA GLY A 204 0.70 -7.37 5.03
C GLY A 204 1.19 -6.61 3.79
N GLU A 205 1.89 -7.31 2.90
CA GLU A 205 2.47 -6.77 1.67
C GLU A 205 1.95 -7.54 0.45
N LEU A 206 1.48 -6.83 -0.57
CA LEU A 206 1.18 -7.36 -1.90
C LEU A 206 2.19 -6.82 -2.91
N THR A 207 3.04 -7.68 -3.42
CA THR A 207 4.00 -7.38 -4.47
C THR A 207 3.42 -7.72 -5.85
N LEU A 208 3.30 -6.75 -6.74
CA LEU A 208 2.84 -6.93 -8.11
C LEU A 208 4.02 -6.94 -9.09
N GLY A 209 3.97 -7.75 -10.15
CA GLY A 209 4.72 -7.49 -11.38
C GLY A 209 6.05 -8.23 -11.60
N ILE A 210 6.36 -9.28 -10.84
CA ILE A 210 7.57 -10.09 -11.03
C ILE A 210 7.43 -11.04 -12.25
N SER A 211 7.40 -10.52 -13.47
CA SER A 211 7.26 -11.36 -14.68
C SER A 211 8.53 -11.42 -15.53
N SER A 212 8.71 -12.51 -16.27
CA SER A 212 9.76 -12.64 -17.28
C SER A 212 9.57 -11.65 -18.44
N ALA A 213 10.64 -11.32 -19.16
CA ALA A 213 10.74 -10.31 -20.24
C ALA A 213 9.65 -10.29 -21.34
N SER A 214 8.78 -11.30 -21.42
CA SER A 214 7.72 -11.42 -22.42
C SER A 214 6.33 -10.96 -21.96
N ASP A 215 6.07 -10.86 -20.65
CA ASP A 215 4.74 -10.52 -20.12
C ASP A 215 4.64 -9.04 -19.73
N VAL A 216 3.52 -8.40 -20.07
CA VAL A 216 3.21 -7.06 -19.58
C VAL A 216 2.64 -7.22 -18.16
N SER A 217 3.32 -6.66 -17.17
CA SER A 217 3.02 -6.84 -15.75
C SER A 217 1.87 -5.97 -15.21
N ASP A 218 1.15 -5.25 -16.07
CA ASP A 218 0.11 -4.29 -15.66
C ASP A 218 -0.99 -4.90 -14.79
N LEU A 219 -1.43 -4.15 -13.78
CA LEU A 219 -2.71 -4.40 -13.12
C LEU A 219 -3.82 -3.82 -14.00
N LYS A 220 -4.72 -4.69 -14.45
CA LYS A 220 -5.87 -4.28 -15.26
C LYS A 220 -7.13 -4.31 -14.41
N LEU A 221 -7.68 -3.13 -14.22
CA LEU A 221 -8.96 -2.89 -13.57
C LEU A 221 -10.03 -2.68 -14.64
N PHE A 222 -11.27 -3.05 -14.33
CA PHE A 222 -12.42 -2.92 -15.21
C PHE A 222 -13.54 -2.16 -14.51
N ALA A 223 -14.63 -1.90 -15.24
CA ALA A 223 -15.75 -1.13 -14.74
C ALA A 223 -16.32 -1.72 -13.45
N GLY A 224 -16.46 -0.87 -12.42
CA GLY A 224 -16.94 -1.27 -11.10
C GLY A 224 -15.94 -2.06 -10.24
N SER A 225 -14.72 -2.31 -10.73
CA SER A 225 -13.68 -2.96 -9.91
C SER A 225 -13.02 -1.96 -8.95
N SER A 226 -12.54 -2.47 -7.81
CA SER A 226 -11.85 -1.69 -6.79
C SER A 226 -10.56 -2.37 -6.31
N LEU A 227 -9.52 -1.57 -6.11
CA LEU A 227 -8.34 -1.92 -5.31
C LEU A 227 -8.41 -1.11 -4.00
N ASP A 228 -8.64 -1.78 -2.88
CA ASP A 228 -8.75 -1.15 -1.57
C ASP A 228 -7.54 -1.51 -0.71
N ILE A 229 -6.83 -0.52 -0.17
CA ILE A 229 -5.62 -0.69 0.64
C ILE A 229 -5.89 -0.06 2.01
N SER A 230 -6.17 -0.91 3.02
CA SER A 230 -6.55 -0.47 4.37
C SER A 230 -5.58 -0.98 5.44
N GLY A 231 -4.33 -0.50 5.42
CA GLY A 231 -3.30 -0.79 6.44
C GLY A 231 -2.15 -1.69 6.00
N GLY A 232 -2.22 -2.33 4.83
CA GLY A 232 -1.09 -3.05 4.22
C GLY A 232 -0.29 -2.20 3.23
N SER A 233 0.70 -2.81 2.57
CA SER A 233 1.43 -2.22 1.46
C SER A 233 1.13 -2.93 0.14
N VAL A 234 1.01 -2.17 -0.94
CA VAL A 234 1.02 -2.66 -2.30
C VAL A 234 2.25 -2.07 -2.98
N THR A 235 3.15 -2.95 -3.41
CA THR A 235 4.39 -2.58 -4.08
C THR A 235 4.38 -3.18 -5.47
N ALA A 236 4.36 -2.35 -6.50
CA ALA A 236 4.68 -2.84 -7.83
C ALA A 236 6.19 -2.91 -8.00
N VAL A 237 6.68 -4.08 -8.42
CA VAL A 237 8.08 -4.33 -8.71
C VAL A 237 8.29 -4.20 -10.20
N TYR A 238 9.23 -3.33 -10.54
CA TYR A 238 9.58 -3.03 -11.90
C TYR A 238 10.15 -4.24 -12.65
N ASN A 239 9.72 -4.42 -13.90
CA ASN A 239 10.30 -5.41 -14.80
C ASN A 239 11.54 -4.85 -15.52
N LEU A 240 12.73 -5.09 -14.96
CA LEU A 240 14.02 -4.63 -15.51
C LEU A 240 14.23 -5.01 -16.98
N ALA A 241 13.56 -6.04 -17.48
CA ALA A 241 13.78 -6.53 -18.84
C ALA A 241 13.11 -5.68 -19.93
N ARG A 242 12.11 -4.86 -19.62
CA ARG A 242 11.33 -4.14 -20.65
C ARG A 242 11.54 -2.65 -20.71
N SER A 243 12.25 -2.05 -19.75
CA SER A 243 12.35 -0.57 -19.64
C SER A 243 11.00 0.17 -19.59
N GLU A 244 9.88 -0.56 -19.42
CA GLU A 244 8.52 -0.01 -19.43
C GLU A 244 8.03 0.24 -18.00
N PRO A 245 7.36 1.37 -17.74
CA PRO A 245 6.78 1.69 -16.44
C PRO A 245 5.71 0.69 -16.00
N TYR A 246 5.58 0.41 -14.70
CA TYR A 246 4.44 -0.37 -14.18
C TYR A 246 3.17 0.47 -14.21
N GLN A 247 2.11 -0.06 -14.84
CA GLN A 247 0.88 0.68 -15.06
C GLN A 247 -0.31 0.01 -14.38
N ILE A 248 -1.20 0.84 -13.82
CA ILE A 248 -2.56 0.43 -13.46
C ILE A 248 -3.50 1.00 -14.51
N LEU A 249 -4.10 0.10 -15.27
CA LEU A 249 -4.95 0.43 -16.41
C LEU A 249 -6.40 0.16 -16.07
N ASP A 250 -7.22 1.19 -16.11
CA ASP A 250 -8.67 1.05 -16.21
C ASP A 250 -9.05 0.76 -17.67
N ARG A 251 -9.64 -0.41 -17.89
CA ARG A 251 -10.16 -0.87 -19.19
C ARG A 251 -11.67 -0.68 -19.32
N SER A 252 -12.27 0.11 -18.43
CA SER A 252 -13.69 0.47 -18.48
C SER A 252 -14.06 1.13 -19.82
N PRO A 253 -15.28 0.90 -20.32
CA PRO A 253 -15.80 1.65 -21.46
C PRO A 253 -15.81 3.15 -21.14
N THR A 254 -15.42 3.97 -22.12
CA THR A 254 -15.15 5.40 -21.97
C THR A 254 -16.39 6.25 -21.65
N SER A 255 -17.59 5.66 -21.73
CA SER A 255 -18.88 6.33 -21.51
C SER A 255 -19.62 5.90 -20.25
N GLY A 256 -19.03 5.06 -19.39
CA GLY A 256 -19.67 4.53 -18.18
C GLY A 256 -19.40 5.35 -16.91
N ALA A 257 -20.38 5.44 -16.01
CA ALA A 257 -20.23 5.97 -14.64
C ALA A 257 -19.39 5.05 -13.74
N ASP A 258 -19.28 3.78 -14.10
CA ASP A 258 -18.62 2.76 -13.31
C ASP A 258 -17.14 2.66 -13.72
N LYS A 259 -16.32 3.62 -13.27
CA LYS A 259 -14.86 3.52 -13.43
C LYS A 259 -14.26 2.56 -12.42
N ALA A 260 -13.06 2.06 -12.72
CA ALA A 260 -12.26 1.41 -11.69
C ALA A 260 -11.91 2.41 -10.57
N SER A 261 -11.88 1.95 -9.33
CA SER A 261 -11.48 2.75 -8.18
C SER A 261 -10.26 2.17 -7.48
N ILE A 262 -9.44 3.06 -6.91
CA ILE A 262 -8.33 2.70 -6.03
C ILE A 262 -8.51 3.51 -4.75
N ASN A 263 -8.71 2.84 -3.62
CA ASN A 263 -8.96 3.47 -2.33
C ASN A 263 -7.82 3.16 -1.37
N ILE A 264 -7.18 4.19 -0.81
CA ILE A 264 -6.05 4.05 0.11
C ILE A 264 -6.44 4.65 1.46
N THR A 265 -6.66 3.81 2.48
CA THR A 265 -7.12 4.19 3.82
C THR A 265 -6.19 3.60 4.88
N GLY A 266 -5.02 4.22 5.07
CA GLY A 266 -4.04 3.85 6.11
C GLY A 266 -2.88 2.95 5.65
N GLY A 267 -2.92 2.41 4.43
CA GLY A 267 -1.83 1.61 3.85
C GLY A 267 -0.86 2.39 2.98
N VAL A 268 0.03 1.68 2.27
CA VAL A 268 1.02 2.26 1.34
C VAL A 268 0.82 1.71 -0.07
N LEU A 269 0.84 2.57 -1.08
CA LEU A 269 0.93 2.18 -2.49
C LEU A 269 2.22 2.76 -3.08
N THR A 270 3.07 1.93 -3.67
CA THR A 270 4.38 2.35 -4.22
C THR A 270 4.77 1.53 -5.46
N GLY A 271 5.76 2.01 -6.22
CA GLY A 271 6.29 1.33 -7.41
C GLY A 271 5.38 1.39 -8.63
N ILE A 272 4.33 2.22 -8.57
CA ILE A 272 3.46 2.51 -9.72
C ILE A 272 4.04 3.71 -10.44
N ASP A 273 4.08 3.65 -11.76
CA ASP A 273 4.58 4.74 -12.61
C ASP A 273 3.44 5.41 -13.40
N ARG A 274 2.31 4.72 -13.61
CA ARG A 274 1.19 5.28 -14.37
C ARG A 274 -0.18 4.80 -13.89
N PHE A 275 -1.10 5.76 -13.72
CA PHE A 275 -2.54 5.50 -13.70
C PHE A 275 -3.15 5.87 -15.06
N SER A 276 -3.92 4.97 -15.64
CA SER A 276 -4.66 5.23 -16.88
C SER A 276 -6.14 4.91 -16.76
N GLY A 277 -6.94 5.93 -16.47
CA GLY A 277 -8.40 5.88 -16.33
C GLY A 277 -9.01 5.74 -14.93
N PRO A 278 -8.38 5.17 -13.88
CA PRO A 278 -9.08 4.93 -12.62
C PRO A 278 -9.30 6.22 -11.82
N THR A 279 -10.28 6.16 -10.91
CA THR A 279 -10.45 7.13 -9.82
C THR A 279 -9.66 6.68 -8.61
N VAL A 280 -8.70 7.49 -8.16
CA VAL A 280 -7.85 7.19 -7.01
C VAL A 280 -8.23 8.10 -5.84
N THR A 281 -8.58 7.51 -4.71
CA THR A 281 -8.90 8.23 -3.47
C THR A 281 -7.93 7.83 -2.36
N ASN A 282 -7.20 8.80 -1.80
CA ASN A 282 -6.34 8.60 -0.65
C ASN A 282 -6.93 9.31 0.58
N SER A 283 -7.49 8.54 1.51
CA SER A 283 -8.22 9.02 2.69
C SER A 283 -7.51 8.68 4.01
N GLY A 284 -6.19 8.58 3.99
CA GLY A 284 -5.38 8.34 5.18
C GLY A 284 -4.17 7.45 4.99
N GLY A 285 -3.92 6.95 3.77
CA GLY A 285 -2.71 6.18 3.46
C GLY A 285 -1.61 7.00 2.80
N THR A 286 -0.59 6.32 2.30
CA THR A 286 0.56 6.92 1.62
C THR A 286 0.64 6.43 0.18
N LEU A 287 0.65 7.35 -0.78
CA LEU A 287 1.02 7.07 -2.16
C LEU A 287 2.46 7.54 -2.37
N ILE A 288 3.38 6.63 -2.66
CA ILE A 288 4.77 6.95 -3.01
C ILE A 288 4.89 6.85 -4.54
N LEU A 289 5.28 7.96 -5.18
CA LEU A 289 5.37 8.03 -6.63
C LEU A 289 6.65 7.38 -7.14
N GLY A 290 6.51 6.49 -8.15
CA GLY A 290 7.62 5.75 -8.74
C GLY A 290 8.15 4.61 -7.85
N ASP A 291 9.18 3.93 -8.33
CA ASP A 291 9.86 2.82 -7.63
C ASP A 291 11.12 3.25 -6.87
N GLY A 292 11.55 4.51 -7.01
CA GLY A 292 12.78 5.02 -6.40
C GLY A 292 14.06 4.41 -6.97
N VAL A 293 13.99 3.61 -8.05
CA VAL A 293 15.13 2.91 -8.63
C VAL A 293 15.52 3.56 -9.94
N LEU A 294 16.77 4.02 -10.04
CA LEU A 294 17.36 4.49 -11.30
C LEU A 294 17.65 3.28 -12.22
N SER A 295 16.99 3.16 -13.38
CA SER A 295 17.49 2.32 -14.48
C SER A 295 17.82 3.20 -15.69
N GLY A 296 19.07 3.10 -16.15
CA GLY A 296 19.78 4.14 -16.91
C GLY A 296 19.31 4.54 -18.31
N THR A 297 18.02 4.47 -18.66
CA THR A 297 17.55 4.92 -19.99
C THR A 297 16.13 5.52 -20.06
N SER A 298 15.33 5.52 -19.00
CA SER A 298 13.93 6.02 -19.04
C SER A 298 13.70 7.05 -17.93
N ASP A 299 12.92 8.11 -18.19
CA ASP A 299 12.44 9.10 -17.21
C ASP A 299 11.54 8.41 -16.16
N ARG A 300 12.18 7.69 -15.22
CA ARG A 300 11.53 7.04 -14.07
C ARG A 300 11.11 8.00 -12.98
N THR A 301 11.52 9.24 -13.14
CA THR A 301 11.04 10.38 -12.39
C THR A 301 9.63 10.75 -12.82
N LEU A 302 8.97 10.06 -13.75
CA LEU A 302 7.65 10.46 -14.23
C LEU A 302 6.55 9.51 -13.75
N PHE A 303 5.74 9.99 -12.81
CA PHE A 303 4.46 9.40 -12.48
C PHE A 303 3.37 10.02 -13.35
N GLU A 304 2.67 9.23 -14.17
CA GLU A 304 1.71 9.77 -15.14
C GLU A 304 0.25 9.44 -14.77
N PHE A 305 -0.60 10.46 -14.64
CA PHE A 305 -2.05 10.34 -14.77
C PHE A 305 -2.44 10.60 -16.22
N SER A 306 -2.93 9.56 -16.87
CA SER A 306 -3.26 9.58 -18.30
C SER A 306 -4.70 9.17 -18.53
N ASN A 307 -5.26 9.63 -19.64
CA ASN A 307 -6.58 9.22 -20.05
C ASN A 307 -6.48 8.06 -21.04
N ALA A 308 -7.06 6.91 -20.70
CA ALA A 308 -7.33 5.89 -21.69
C ALA A 308 -8.45 6.40 -22.61
N THR A 309 -8.11 6.82 -23.84
CA THR A 309 -9.01 7.31 -24.92
C THR A 309 -10.44 7.69 -24.50
N GLY A 310 -10.62 8.74 -23.69
CA GLY A 310 -11.94 9.23 -23.27
C GLY A 310 -12.34 8.97 -21.81
N ALA A 311 -11.57 8.19 -21.04
CA ALA A 311 -11.73 8.06 -19.59
C ALA A 311 -10.86 9.09 -18.87
N GLN A 312 -11.47 9.96 -18.04
CA GLN A 312 -10.75 10.90 -17.19
C GLN A 312 -10.17 10.19 -15.96
N SER A 313 -8.86 10.22 -15.75
CA SER A 313 -8.28 9.84 -14.46
C SER A 313 -8.49 10.94 -13.43
N SER A 314 -8.74 10.58 -12.18
CA SER A 314 -8.80 11.55 -11.08
C SER A 314 -8.08 11.05 -9.85
N TYR A 315 -7.32 11.93 -9.20
CA TYR A 315 -6.74 11.70 -7.88
C TYR A 315 -7.34 12.67 -6.87
N THR A 316 -7.80 12.17 -5.73
CA THR A 316 -8.28 12.99 -4.62
C THR A 316 -7.65 12.53 -3.31
N GLN A 317 -7.05 13.48 -2.61
CA GLN A 317 -6.44 13.29 -1.30
C GLN A 317 -7.27 13.97 -0.23
N THR A 318 -7.57 13.26 0.86
CA THR A 318 -8.38 13.75 1.98
C THR A 318 -7.85 13.26 3.32
N GLY A 319 -8.21 13.97 4.39
CA GLY A 319 -7.87 13.63 5.76
C GLY A 319 -6.37 13.60 6.02
N THR A 320 -5.86 12.47 6.51
CA THR A 320 -4.42 12.28 6.80
C THR A 320 -3.68 11.61 5.65
N GLY A 321 -4.27 11.57 4.45
CA GLY A 321 -3.62 10.99 3.28
C GLY A 321 -2.31 11.72 2.98
N LYS A 322 -1.31 10.99 2.48
CA LYS A 322 0.03 11.50 2.14
C LYS A 322 0.42 11.10 0.71
N VAL A 323 1.01 12.02 -0.05
CA VAL A 323 1.69 11.74 -1.32
C VAL A 323 3.15 12.05 -1.14
N VAL A 324 4.02 11.12 -1.55
CA VAL A 324 5.47 11.23 -1.41
C VAL A 324 6.12 11.32 -2.79
N PHE A 325 7.00 12.29 -2.95
CA PHE A 325 7.85 12.53 -4.11
C PHE A 325 9.29 12.16 -3.72
N PRO A 326 9.75 10.93 -3.99
CA PRO A 326 11.12 10.54 -3.68
C PRO A 326 12.13 11.38 -4.45
N VAL A 327 13.22 11.76 -3.78
CA VAL A 327 14.41 12.31 -4.41
C VAL A 327 15.42 11.18 -4.57
N LEU A 328 15.78 10.92 -5.82
CA LEU A 328 16.72 9.89 -6.21
C LEU A 328 18.15 10.32 -5.83
N SER A 329 19.07 9.36 -5.77
CA SER A 329 20.46 9.63 -5.37
C SER A 329 21.22 10.57 -6.30
N ASN A 330 20.72 10.82 -7.52
CA ASN A 330 21.25 11.79 -8.47
C ASN A 330 20.66 13.20 -8.31
N GLY A 331 19.77 13.41 -7.33
CA GLY A 331 19.08 14.68 -7.07
C GLY A 331 17.80 14.88 -7.88
N GLU A 332 17.46 13.96 -8.79
CA GLU A 332 16.20 14.06 -9.53
C GLU A 332 15.03 13.68 -8.62
N THR A 333 13.98 14.51 -8.66
CA THR A 333 12.71 14.23 -7.98
C THR A 333 11.81 13.41 -8.88
N THR A 334 11.06 12.45 -8.33
CA THR A 334 9.85 12.00 -9.02
C THR A 334 8.91 13.19 -9.21
N GLN A 335 8.24 13.24 -10.35
CA GLN A 335 7.37 14.27 -10.85
C GLN A 335 6.02 13.63 -11.17
N LEU A 336 4.97 14.35 -10.87
CA LEU A 336 3.60 14.00 -11.16
C LEU A 336 3.17 14.71 -12.44
N ARG A 337 3.03 13.96 -13.52
CA ARG A 337 2.52 14.47 -14.79
C ARG A 337 1.05 14.20 -14.95
N MET A 338 0.30 15.25 -15.27
CA MET A 338 -1.12 15.16 -15.60
C MET A 338 -1.28 15.31 -17.10
N ASN A 339 -2.06 14.45 -17.75
CA ASN A 339 -2.47 14.71 -19.13
C ASN A 339 -3.87 15.31 -19.20
N ASP A 340 -4.11 16.07 -20.27
CA ASP A 340 -5.35 16.78 -20.60
C ASP A 340 -6.61 16.06 -20.12
N SER A 341 -7.37 16.72 -19.24
CA SER A 341 -8.62 16.28 -18.58
C SER A 341 -8.48 15.40 -17.34
N SER A 342 -7.26 15.08 -16.88
CA SER A 342 -7.09 14.46 -15.56
C SER A 342 -7.28 15.50 -14.45
N THR A 343 -7.93 15.15 -13.35
CA THR A 343 -8.05 16.03 -12.18
C THR A 343 -7.17 15.52 -11.05
N ILE A 344 -6.43 16.41 -10.40
CA ILE A 344 -5.65 16.09 -9.22
C ILE A 344 -6.02 17.08 -8.12
N ASP A 345 -6.46 16.55 -7.00
CA ASP A 345 -6.79 17.30 -5.80
C ASP A 345 -5.94 16.77 -4.63
N LEU A 346 -4.92 17.55 -4.27
CA LEU A 346 -4.01 17.33 -3.14
C LEU A 346 -4.40 18.23 -1.95
N SER A 347 -5.56 18.90 -1.99
CA SER A 347 -5.94 19.93 -1.01
C SER A 347 -6.25 19.38 0.38
N GLY A 348 -6.56 18.09 0.49
CA GLY A 348 -7.00 17.47 1.74
C GLY A 348 -5.96 16.65 2.50
N GLY A 349 -4.67 16.67 2.13
CA GLY A 349 -3.64 15.88 2.85
C GLY A 349 -2.23 16.46 2.74
N ILE A 350 -1.21 15.63 2.99
CA ILE A 350 0.21 16.03 3.01
C ILE A 350 0.90 15.69 1.67
N VAL A 351 1.67 16.64 1.15
CA VAL A 351 2.58 16.49 0.00
C VAL A 351 4.01 16.51 0.54
N GLU A 352 4.73 15.39 0.45
CA GLU A 352 6.07 15.27 1.02
C GLU A 352 7.12 15.05 -0.08
N VAL A 353 8.27 15.72 0.06
CA VAL A 353 9.47 15.44 -0.72
C VAL A 353 10.39 14.58 0.15
N ASP A 354 10.65 13.34 -0.26
CA ASP A 354 11.43 12.38 0.53
C ASP A 354 12.90 12.41 0.13
N PHE A 355 13.72 12.91 1.05
CA PHE A 355 15.18 13.04 0.92
C PHE A 355 15.96 11.85 1.49
N SER A 356 15.33 10.74 1.83
CA SER A 356 16.00 9.60 2.49
C SER A 356 17.23 9.07 1.72
N ASN A 357 17.28 9.27 0.41
CA ASN A 357 18.37 8.83 -0.47
C ASN A 357 19.21 9.99 -1.06
N TYR A 358 19.00 11.23 -0.60
CA TYR A 358 19.63 12.42 -1.18
C TYR A 358 19.90 13.50 -0.13
N THR A 359 21.07 14.13 -0.18
CA THR A 359 21.37 15.30 0.66
C THR A 359 21.20 16.56 -0.18
N PRO A 360 20.17 17.37 0.07
CA PRO A 360 19.94 18.54 -0.75
C PRO A 360 20.92 19.67 -0.46
N SER A 361 21.05 20.56 -1.44
CA SER A 361 21.84 21.79 -1.38
C SER A 361 20.96 23.03 -1.52
N LEU A 362 21.46 24.15 -1.00
CA LEU A 362 20.84 25.47 -1.15
C LEU A 362 20.67 25.86 -2.63
N GLY A 363 19.47 26.33 -2.99
CA GLY A 363 19.10 26.76 -4.34
C GLY A 363 18.67 25.61 -5.27
N GLU A 364 18.63 24.37 -4.78
CA GLU A 364 18.13 23.24 -5.57
C GLU A 364 16.62 23.34 -5.78
N ASN A 365 16.19 22.93 -6.98
CA ASN A 365 14.79 23.00 -7.42
C ASN A 365 14.23 21.58 -7.59
N PHE A 366 13.06 21.34 -7.02
CA PHE A 366 12.33 20.07 -7.09
C PHE A 366 11.01 20.31 -7.82
N ASN A 367 10.91 19.83 -9.05
CA ASN A 367 9.68 19.93 -9.83
C ASN A 367 8.74 18.80 -9.43
N LEU A 368 7.68 19.12 -8.71
CA LEU A 368 6.77 18.11 -8.18
C LEU A 368 5.66 17.79 -9.17
N ILE A 369 5.04 18.79 -9.79
CA ILE A 369 3.87 18.57 -10.65
C ILE A 369 4.05 19.30 -11.97
N GLN A 370 3.88 18.55 -13.05
CA GLN A 370 3.91 19.06 -14.43
C GLN A 370 2.56 18.76 -15.11
N PRO A 371 1.59 19.69 -15.04
CA PRO A 371 0.35 19.59 -15.80
C PRO A 371 0.65 19.78 -17.29
N ASN A 372 0.28 18.79 -18.09
CA ASN A 372 0.27 18.84 -19.54
C ASN A 372 -1.14 19.26 -19.94
N GLY A 373 -1.40 20.56 -20.01
CA GLY A 373 -2.71 21.13 -20.34
C GLY A 373 -3.09 22.37 -19.54
N SER A 374 -4.34 22.80 -19.69
CA SER A 374 -4.91 23.95 -18.96
C SER A 374 -5.48 23.59 -17.59
N THR A 375 -5.62 22.29 -17.28
CA THR A 375 -6.16 21.85 -15.99
C THR A 375 -5.07 21.95 -14.92
N GLN A 376 -5.33 22.78 -13.91
CA GLN A 376 -4.45 22.91 -12.75
C GLN A 376 -4.78 21.87 -11.68
N PRO A 377 -3.79 21.27 -11.02
CA PRO A 377 -4.01 20.54 -9.78
C PRO A 377 -4.49 21.50 -8.69
N THR A 378 -5.35 21.00 -7.79
CA THR A 378 -5.69 21.72 -6.56
C THR A 378 -4.67 21.34 -5.50
N VAL A 379 -3.70 22.21 -5.24
CA VAL A 379 -2.67 21.99 -4.21
C VAL A 379 -2.33 23.31 -3.52
N SER A 380 -2.24 23.28 -2.19
CA SER A 380 -1.88 24.44 -1.35
C SER A 380 -0.47 24.30 -0.80
N ALA A 381 0.25 25.41 -0.66
CA ALA A 381 1.54 25.43 0.03
C ALA A 381 1.44 24.89 1.47
N ALA A 382 0.32 25.14 2.15
CA ALA A 382 0.05 24.63 3.51
C ALA A 382 -0.02 23.10 3.61
N ASN A 383 -0.13 22.41 2.48
CA ASN A 383 -0.17 20.95 2.43
C ASN A 383 1.20 20.33 2.19
N VAL A 384 2.19 21.13 1.81
CA VAL A 384 3.55 20.64 1.61
C VAL A 384 4.19 20.41 2.98
N ALA A 385 4.75 19.22 3.19
CA ALA A 385 5.47 18.87 4.40
C ALA A 385 6.65 19.85 4.61
N PRO A 386 7.05 20.13 5.86
CA PRO A 386 8.18 21.01 6.14
C PRO A 386 9.45 20.61 5.37
N ALA A 387 10.25 21.59 4.99
CA ALA A 387 11.55 21.35 4.36
C ALA A 387 12.49 20.58 5.32
N PRO A 388 13.53 19.92 4.81
CA PRO A 388 14.56 19.31 5.65
C PRO A 388 15.19 20.35 6.59
N ALA A 389 15.67 19.88 7.76
CA ALA A 389 16.26 20.77 8.76
C ALA A 389 17.38 21.65 8.17
N GLY A 390 17.31 22.95 8.44
CA GLY A 390 18.25 23.96 7.92
C GLY A 390 17.82 24.61 6.60
N PHE A 391 16.71 24.17 6.00
CA PHE A 391 16.13 24.74 4.79
C PHE A 391 14.70 25.23 5.03
N ASP A 392 14.21 26.06 4.11
CA ASP A 392 12.80 26.38 3.96
C ASP A 392 12.40 26.25 2.49
N TRP A 393 11.10 26.17 2.22
CA TRP A 393 10.57 26.10 0.88
C TRP A 393 10.29 27.50 0.33
N ASP A 394 10.89 27.85 -0.81
CA ASP A 394 10.41 28.97 -1.60
C ASP A 394 9.28 28.54 -2.53
N TYR A 395 8.10 29.11 -2.29
CA TYR A 395 6.89 28.91 -3.08
C TYR A 395 6.71 29.97 -4.19
N SER A 396 7.70 30.84 -4.44
CA SER A 396 7.63 31.88 -5.47
C SER A 396 7.35 31.32 -6.88
N ARG A 397 7.73 30.05 -7.10
CA ARG A 397 7.52 29.30 -8.35
C ARG A 397 6.38 28.27 -8.26
N TRP A 398 5.54 28.35 -7.24
CA TRP A 398 4.43 27.43 -7.03
C TRP A 398 3.22 27.77 -7.91
N GLY A 399 2.96 26.96 -8.94
CA GLY A 399 1.83 27.15 -9.86
C GLY A 399 2.04 28.28 -10.85
N VAL A 400 3.29 28.59 -11.21
CA VAL A 400 3.61 29.62 -12.20
C VAL A 400 3.40 29.08 -13.62
N ASP A 401 2.74 29.86 -14.47
CA ASP A 401 2.64 29.58 -15.90
C ASP A 401 3.96 29.93 -16.60
N SER A 402 4.70 28.93 -17.07
CA SER A 402 5.98 29.09 -17.78
C SER A 402 5.81 29.33 -19.29
N GLY A 403 4.57 29.54 -19.77
CA GLY A 403 4.27 29.65 -21.20
C GLY A 403 4.26 28.31 -21.94
N GLY A 404 4.54 27.21 -21.24
CA GLY A 404 4.42 25.83 -21.71
C GLY A 404 3.51 24.96 -20.82
N GLY A 405 2.90 25.54 -19.80
CA GLY A 405 2.14 24.84 -18.76
C GLY A 405 2.38 25.47 -17.39
N PHE A 406 1.64 25.01 -16.39
CA PHE A 406 1.92 25.34 -14.99
C PHE A 406 3.09 24.50 -14.47
N GLU A 407 3.92 25.03 -13.60
CA GLU A 407 4.96 24.26 -12.91
C GLU A 407 4.80 24.44 -11.41
N TYR A 408 4.90 23.34 -10.66
CA TYR A 408 4.87 23.34 -9.19
C TYR A 408 6.24 22.96 -8.70
N ILE A 409 7.11 23.98 -8.65
CA ILE A 409 8.50 23.83 -8.27
C ILE A 409 8.68 24.33 -6.83
N LEU A 410 9.35 23.52 -6.03
CA LEU A 410 9.88 23.94 -4.74
C LEU A 410 11.36 24.24 -4.92
N GLU A 411 11.78 25.42 -4.49
CA GLU A 411 13.19 25.73 -4.35
C GLU A 411 13.57 25.64 -2.88
N LEU A 412 14.67 24.95 -2.57
CA LEU A 412 15.25 24.99 -1.24
C LEU A 412 16.00 26.30 -1.09
N ILE A 413 15.48 27.17 -0.24
CA ILE A 413 16.18 28.36 0.20
C ILE A 413 16.89 28.07 1.50
N GLU A 414 17.79 28.97 1.87
CA GLU A 414 18.36 28.95 3.21
C GLU A 414 17.13 29.22 4.04
N GLY A 415 16.72 28.20 4.81
CA GLY A 415 15.73 28.49 5.82
C GLY A 415 16.33 29.65 6.60
N ALA A 416 15.51 30.62 7.00
CA ALA A 416 15.88 31.29 8.23
C ALA A 416 16.17 30.12 9.16
N THR A 417 17.46 29.87 9.42
CA THR A 417 17.88 28.71 10.18
C THR A 417 17.33 29.11 11.52
N GLY A 418 16.07 28.72 11.78
CA GLY A 418 15.28 29.20 12.89
C GLY A 418 16.19 28.90 14.04
N GLN A 419 16.80 29.98 14.54
CA GLN A 419 18.04 29.88 15.27
C GLN A 419 17.74 28.91 16.39
N PRO A 420 18.39 27.74 16.51
CA PRO A 420 17.75 26.60 17.16
C PRO A 420 17.10 26.99 18.49
N GLY A 421 15.77 26.98 18.59
CA GLY A 421 15.05 27.63 19.71
C GLY A 421 14.18 28.84 19.35
N ASP A 422 14.30 29.39 18.13
CA ASP A 422 13.45 30.42 17.52
C ASP A 422 12.22 29.71 16.97
N PHE A 423 11.18 29.69 17.80
CA PHE A 423 9.94 28.96 17.57
C PHE A 423 8.86 29.82 16.94
N THR A 424 9.11 31.12 16.82
CA THR A 424 8.22 32.09 16.19
C THR A 424 8.72 32.50 14.80
N GLY A 425 9.98 32.20 14.47
CA GLY A 425 10.60 32.43 13.17
C GLY A 425 11.00 33.89 12.93
N GLU A 426 11.11 34.68 14.00
CA GLU A 426 11.39 36.12 13.94
C GLU A 426 12.90 36.46 13.96
N GLY A 427 13.75 35.43 14.06
CA GLY A 427 15.19 35.54 13.87
C GLY A 427 15.97 35.81 15.14
N ASP A 428 15.32 35.80 16.31
CA ASP A 428 15.94 35.76 17.62
C ASP A 428 15.29 34.66 18.50
N VAL A 429 15.99 34.28 19.57
CA VAL A 429 15.51 33.26 20.51
C VAL A 429 15.23 33.93 21.85
N ASP A 430 13.98 34.24 22.13
CA ASP A 430 13.60 35.07 23.26
C ASP A 430 12.36 34.57 24.04
N GLY A 431 11.75 35.42 24.86
CA GLY A 431 10.59 35.02 25.66
C GLY A 431 9.37 34.62 24.82
N ALA A 432 9.22 35.16 23.60
CA ALA A 432 8.13 34.85 22.68
C ALA A 432 8.23 33.39 22.22
N ASP A 433 9.42 32.92 21.89
CA ASP A 433 9.66 31.54 21.48
C ASP A 433 9.33 30.55 22.58
N PHE A 434 9.78 30.82 23.80
CA PHE A 434 9.44 29.98 24.94
C PHE A 434 7.92 29.81 25.10
N LEU A 435 7.17 30.90 24.90
CA LEU A 435 5.72 30.87 24.98
C LEU A 435 5.09 30.13 23.79
N ALA A 436 5.65 30.26 22.59
CA ALA A 436 5.22 29.50 21.40
C ALA A 436 5.42 27.98 21.64
N TRP A 437 6.58 27.58 22.16
CA TRP A 437 6.83 26.19 22.56
C TRP A 437 5.87 25.71 23.64
N GLN A 438 5.62 26.49 24.70
CA GLN A 438 4.67 26.10 25.75
C GLN A 438 3.24 25.89 25.22
N ARG A 439 2.85 26.60 24.16
CA ARG A 439 1.54 26.45 23.50
C ARG A 439 1.51 25.32 22.47
N GLY A 440 2.65 24.70 22.18
CA GLY A 440 2.77 23.65 21.16
C GLY A 440 2.76 24.18 19.73
N GLU A 441 3.15 25.45 19.54
CA GLU A 441 3.24 26.08 18.21
C GLU A 441 4.51 25.63 17.46
N ALA A 442 5.59 25.32 18.19
CA ALA A 442 6.82 24.75 17.63
C ALA A 442 6.68 23.26 17.26
N SER A 443 6.10 22.49 18.19
CA SER A 443 5.90 21.04 18.10
C SER A 443 4.69 20.67 18.96
N ASN A 444 3.83 19.78 18.45
CA ASN A 444 2.64 19.34 19.18
C ASN A 444 2.62 17.80 19.29
N PRO A 445 2.91 17.24 20.49
CA PRO A 445 3.16 17.93 21.77
C PRO A 445 4.56 18.58 21.86
N PRO A 446 4.74 19.60 22.72
CA PRO A 446 6.05 20.19 22.98
C PRO A 446 7.03 19.14 23.51
N SER A 447 8.25 19.08 22.96
CA SER A 447 9.24 18.09 23.39
C SER A 447 10.27 18.68 24.36
N ALA A 448 10.90 17.80 25.16
CA ALA A 448 12.04 18.18 26.00
C ALA A 448 13.28 18.54 25.17
N GLY A 449 13.39 18.02 23.95
CA GLY A 449 14.45 18.38 23.00
C GLY A 449 14.34 19.84 22.56
N ASP A 450 13.13 20.29 22.26
CA ASP A 450 12.87 21.68 21.86
C ASP A 450 13.20 22.64 23.01
N LEU A 451 12.82 22.30 24.24
CA LEU A 451 13.19 23.11 25.40
C LEU A 451 14.71 23.25 25.56
N GLN A 452 15.47 22.17 25.31
CA GLN A 452 16.93 22.21 25.36
C GLN A 452 17.50 23.12 24.28
N LEU A 453 16.97 23.04 23.04
CA LEU A 453 17.37 23.92 21.94
C LEU A 453 17.14 25.40 22.30
N PHE A 454 15.95 25.72 22.83
CA PHE A 454 15.64 27.06 23.35
C PHE A 454 16.64 27.53 24.41
N GLN A 455 16.93 26.69 25.40
CA GLN A 455 17.86 27.04 26.48
C GLN A 455 19.28 27.28 25.98
N ASP A 456 19.74 26.44 25.06
CA ASP A 456 21.09 26.51 24.50
C ASP A 456 21.31 27.77 23.63
N ASN A 457 20.23 28.37 23.14
CA ASN A 457 20.28 29.51 22.24
C ASN A 457 19.49 30.74 22.76
N TYR A 458 19.05 30.77 24.01
CA TYR A 458 18.33 31.95 24.53
C TYR A 458 19.19 33.23 24.48
N GLY A 459 18.62 34.30 23.93
CA GLY A 459 19.27 35.60 23.77
C GLY A 459 20.22 35.68 22.57
N THR A 460 20.24 34.63 21.74
CA THR A 460 20.97 34.66 20.47
C THR A 460 20.08 35.31 19.41
N VAL A 461 20.71 35.99 18.42
CA VAL A 461 20.04 36.54 17.23
C VAL A 461 20.68 35.89 16.02
N ALA A 462 19.89 35.46 15.04
CA ALA A 462 20.39 34.86 13.82
C ALA A 462 21.37 35.86 13.17
N SER A 463 22.55 35.37 12.77
CA SER A 463 23.62 36.20 12.20
C SER A 463 23.29 36.64 10.76
N GLY A 464 22.05 37.09 10.53
CA GLY A 464 21.55 37.67 9.29
C GLY A 464 21.28 39.15 9.49
N ALA A 465 22.34 39.96 9.38
CA ALA A 465 22.27 41.39 9.06
C ALA A 465 21.17 42.23 9.74
N ALA A 466 21.08 42.23 11.07
CA ALA A 466 20.71 43.47 11.73
C ALA A 466 21.89 44.44 11.55
N SER A 467 21.87 45.24 10.47
CA SER A 467 22.59 46.50 10.51
C SER A 467 22.02 47.21 11.72
N VAL A 468 22.77 47.23 12.81
CA VAL A 468 22.50 48.13 13.92
C VAL A 468 22.58 49.49 13.26
N SER A 469 21.43 50.05 12.85
CA SER A 469 21.35 51.45 12.52
C SER A 469 21.81 52.08 13.81
N GLN A 470 23.05 52.57 13.83
CA GLN A 470 23.67 53.12 15.02
C GLN A 470 22.61 54.02 15.64
N VAL A 471 22.06 53.58 16.77
CA VAL A 471 21.08 54.38 17.50
C VAL A 471 21.84 55.67 17.74
N PRO A 472 21.45 56.80 17.10
CA PRO A 472 22.23 58.02 17.20
C PRO A 472 22.30 58.34 18.68
N GLU A 473 23.50 58.28 19.26
CA GLU A 473 23.66 58.41 20.70
C GLU A 473 22.90 59.64 21.17
N PRO A 474 22.08 59.47 22.22
CA PRO A 474 20.93 60.33 22.40
C PRO A 474 21.41 61.74 22.64
N THR A 475 20.84 62.67 21.87
CA THR A 475 21.02 64.13 21.97
C THR A 475 20.87 64.67 23.40
N SER A 476 20.37 63.87 24.34
CA SER A 476 20.44 64.10 25.78
C SER A 476 21.85 64.37 26.33
N ALA A 477 22.92 63.73 25.82
CA ALA A 477 24.28 64.04 26.28
C ALA A 477 24.71 65.47 25.88
N VAL A 478 24.36 65.87 24.66
CA VAL A 478 24.60 67.22 24.13
C VAL A 478 23.75 68.26 24.85
N MET A 479 22.47 67.96 25.12
CA MET A 479 21.57 68.84 25.87
C MET A 479 22.02 69.01 27.33
N LEU A 480 22.53 67.94 27.97
CA LEU A 480 23.09 68.02 29.31
C LEU A 480 24.35 68.91 29.34
N LEU A 481 25.27 68.73 28.38
CA LEU A 481 26.46 69.57 28.24
C LEU A 481 26.13 71.05 27.97
N MET A 482 25.16 71.33 27.08
CA MET A 482 24.68 72.70 26.85
C MET A 482 24.04 73.29 28.11
N GLY A 483 23.27 72.50 28.87
CA GLY A 483 22.71 72.91 30.15
C GLY A 483 23.80 73.28 31.16
N MET A 484 24.87 72.49 31.26
CA MET A 484 25.99 72.78 32.15
C MET A 484 26.76 74.06 31.75
N MET A 485 26.93 74.32 30.45
CA MET A 485 27.58 75.54 29.97
C MET A 485 26.77 76.81 30.27
N LEU A 486 25.44 76.73 30.14
CA LEU A 486 24.55 77.86 30.46
C LEU A 486 24.51 78.15 31.97
N LEU A 487 24.64 77.13 32.82
CA LEU A 487 24.67 77.29 34.27
C LEU A 487 26.04 77.77 34.79
N GLY A 488 27.14 77.37 34.15
CA GLY A 488 28.51 77.74 34.56
C GLY A 488 28.87 79.23 34.38
N ASN A 489 28.25 79.91 33.41
CA ASN A 489 28.55 81.33 33.11
C ASN A 489 27.95 82.35 34.08
N ARG A 490 27.24 81.93 35.14
CA ARG A 490 26.61 82.86 36.10
C ARG A 490 27.50 83.29 37.27
N SER A 491 28.72 82.79 37.38
CA SER A 491 29.59 83.03 38.55
C SER A 491 30.82 83.89 38.22
N SER A 492 30.64 85.21 38.07
CA SER A 492 31.68 86.21 38.43
C SER A 492 31.17 87.64 38.21
N LYS A 493 30.41 88.16 39.17
CA LYS A 493 30.45 89.59 39.51
C LYS A 493 30.63 89.68 41.02
N LYS A 494 31.89 89.73 41.46
CA LYS A 494 32.23 90.28 42.77
C LYS A 494 32.61 91.74 42.58
N SER A 495 31.89 92.58 43.32
CA SER A 495 32.11 94.01 43.55
C SER A 495 33.43 94.26 44.25
#